data_AF-A0A353F1N6-F1
#
_entry.id   AF-A0A353F1N6-F1
#
_cell.length_a   1.000
_cell.length_b   1.000
_cell.length_c   1.000
_cell.angle_alpha   90.00
_cell.angle_beta   90.00
_cell.angle_gamma   90.00
#
_symmetry.space_group_name_H-M   'P 1'
#
loop_
_entity.id
_entity.type
_entity.pdbx_description
1 polymer ?
#
loop_
_entity_poly.entity_id
_entity_poly.type
_entity_poly.pdbx_seq_one_letter_code
_entity_poly.pdbx_strand_id
1 'polypeptide(L)'
;MDERYDIIRSVRDKRYRYIRNYEPLKPYFQYMNTPEKGATMKELRRVAATGKMPAAMKLFMAKRKPVEEFYDLENDPHEINNLAKDPAHQVILNRFRKVHQKWSTETRDLGLIPEPEMVIREKKAGSRYDILAKTDDKTLLERLGRMALLASDGEKSLPELIKGLDDKDSAVRYWAAIGIGNTGELSEKAKDACVKVLAEESSTVVRVATARALLRMKAEEERALSELSKSLESPEEWSRLHAAIALDEAEEQARPALPSLQKALTKQPNKYIVRVANKAINDLLKTNNTVK
;
A
#
# COMPACT_ATOMS: atom_id res chain seq x y z
N MET A 1 -2.29 -0.05 -9.44
CA MET A 1 -2.97 -0.33 -10.72
C MET A 1 -4.44 0.00 -10.54
N ASP A 2 -4.97 0.90 -11.36
CA ASP A 2 -6.36 1.37 -11.30
C ASP A 2 -6.83 1.68 -9.86
N GLU A 3 -7.83 0.97 -9.36
CA GLU A 3 -8.43 1.13 -8.02
C GLU A 3 -7.63 0.50 -6.85
N ARG A 4 -6.42 0.00 -7.06
CA ARG A 4 -5.59 -0.63 -6.02
C ARG A 4 -4.16 -0.11 -6.06
N TYR A 5 -3.66 0.39 -4.94
CA TYR A 5 -2.26 0.81 -4.84
C TYR A 5 -1.34 -0.38 -4.61
N ASP A 6 -0.20 -0.38 -5.29
CA ASP A 6 0.91 -1.31 -5.05
C ASP A 6 2.22 -0.67 -5.51
N ILE A 7 3.15 -0.48 -4.57
CA ILE A 7 4.40 0.24 -4.83
C ILE A 7 5.52 -0.79 -4.97
N ILE A 8 5.91 -1.00 -6.23
CA ILE A 8 6.97 -1.93 -6.63
C ILE A 8 8.01 -1.17 -7.44
N ARG A 9 9.29 -1.46 -7.22
CA ARG A 9 10.40 -0.94 -8.00
C ARG A 9 11.33 -2.05 -8.41
N SER A 10 11.93 -1.92 -9.59
CA SER A 10 12.84 -2.93 -10.11
C SER A 10 14.03 -2.27 -10.79
N VAL A 11 15.18 -2.92 -10.64
CA VAL A 11 16.39 -2.63 -11.41
C VAL A 11 16.90 -3.97 -11.94
N ARG A 12 17.47 -3.97 -13.14
CA ARG A 12 18.03 -5.16 -13.76
C ARG A 12 19.32 -4.84 -14.48
N ASP A 13 20.20 -5.83 -14.58
CA ASP A 13 21.27 -5.82 -15.57
C ASP A 13 20.97 -6.87 -16.67
N LYS A 14 21.98 -7.31 -17.41
CA LYS A 14 21.80 -8.30 -18.47
C LYS A 14 21.40 -9.68 -17.94
N ARG A 15 21.79 -10.02 -16.70
CA ARG A 15 21.60 -11.34 -16.11
C ARG A 15 20.63 -11.34 -14.94
N TYR A 16 20.69 -10.36 -14.06
CA TYR A 16 19.89 -10.38 -12.83
C TYR A 16 18.81 -9.31 -12.83
N ARG A 17 17.67 -9.63 -12.20
CA ARG A 17 16.60 -8.68 -11.88
C ARG A 17 16.37 -8.64 -10.38
N TYR A 18 16.36 -7.44 -9.83
CA TYR A 18 15.94 -7.17 -8.46
C TYR A 18 14.60 -6.44 -8.46
N ILE A 19 13.72 -6.82 -7.54
CA ILE A 19 12.42 -6.20 -7.30
C ILE A 19 12.30 -5.91 -5.81
N ARG A 20 11.89 -4.69 -5.48
CA ARG A 20 11.50 -4.27 -4.13
C ARG A 20 9.99 -4.14 -4.06
N ASN A 21 9.36 -4.91 -3.16
CA ASN A 21 7.96 -4.72 -2.78
C ASN A 21 7.90 -3.85 -1.51
N TYR A 22 7.36 -2.64 -1.63
CA TYR A 22 7.17 -1.77 -0.46
C TYR A 22 5.88 -2.08 0.30
N GLU A 23 4.95 -2.80 -0.33
CA GLU A 23 3.69 -3.25 0.30
C GLU A 23 3.56 -4.78 0.25
N PRO A 24 4.49 -5.54 0.88
CA PRO A 24 4.55 -7.00 0.74
C PRO A 24 3.39 -7.74 1.39
N LEU A 25 2.60 -7.08 2.24
CA LEU A 25 1.39 -7.67 2.83
C LEU A 25 0.20 -7.72 1.86
N LYS A 26 0.30 -7.07 0.71
CA LYS A 26 -0.70 -7.16 -0.37
C LYS A 26 -0.43 -8.40 -1.23
N PRO A 27 -1.48 -9.00 -1.81
CA PRO A 27 -1.32 -10.12 -2.75
C PRO A 27 -0.60 -9.68 -4.03
N TYR A 28 -0.02 -10.64 -4.76
CA TYR A 28 0.53 -10.39 -6.10
C TYR A 28 -0.52 -9.83 -7.05
N PHE A 29 -1.74 -10.36 -6.99
CA PHE A 29 -2.88 -9.86 -7.74
C PHE A 29 -4.03 -9.47 -6.82
N GLN A 30 -4.24 -8.16 -6.68
CA GLN A 30 -5.37 -7.60 -5.95
C GLN A 30 -6.64 -7.69 -6.79
N TYR A 31 -7.80 -7.83 -6.15
CA TYR A 31 -9.07 -7.76 -6.86
C TYR A 31 -9.21 -6.39 -7.53
N MET A 32 -9.49 -6.39 -8.83
CA MET A 32 -9.85 -5.22 -9.61
C MET A 32 -11.08 -5.53 -10.46
N ASN A 33 -12.04 -4.63 -10.51
CA ASN A 33 -13.33 -4.81 -11.15
C ASN A 33 -13.23 -5.19 -12.64
N THR A 34 -12.29 -4.60 -13.39
CA THR A 34 -12.17 -4.85 -14.84
C THR A 34 -11.61 -6.26 -15.14
N PRO A 35 -10.43 -6.67 -14.64
CA PRO A 35 -9.91 -8.02 -14.88
C PRO A 35 -10.87 -9.13 -14.45
N GLU A 36 -11.57 -8.96 -13.34
CA GLU A 36 -12.47 -9.98 -12.76
C GLU A 36 -13.70 -10.27 -13.64
N LYS A 37 -14.01 -9.40 -14.60
CA LYS A 37 -15.05 -9.65 -15.61
C LYS A 37 -14.59 -10.63 -16.71
N GLY A 38 -13.28 -10.71 -16.97
CA GLY A 38 -12.68 -11.49 -18.04
C GLY A 38 -12.67 -12.99 -17.78
N ALA A 39 -12.73 -13.80 -18.85
CA ALA A 39 -12.72 -15.26 -18.77
C ALA A 39 -11.47 -15.81 -18.07
N THR A 40 -10.30 -15.21 -18.34
CA THR A 40 -9.02 -15.62 -17.74
C THR A 40 -9.05 -15.52 -16.21
N MET A 41 -9.44 -14.37 -15.66
CA MET A 41 -9.47 -14.21 -14.20
C MET A 41 -10.53 -15.10 -13.57
N LYS A 42 -11.72 -15.24 -14.19
CA LYS A 42 -12.75 -16.17 -13.69
C LYS A 42 -12.23 -17.59 -13.61
N GLU A 43 -11.52 -18.06 -14.62
CA GLU A 43 -10.93 -19.39 -14.63
C GLU A 43 -9.81 -19.54 -13.59
N LEU A 44 -8.95 -18.54 -13.43
CA LEU A 44 -7.94 -18.53 -12.37
C LEU A 44 -8.59 -18.58 -10.98
N ARG A 45 -9.66 -17.83 -10.72
CA ARG A 45 -10.40 -17.88 -9.44
C ARG A 45 -11.06 -19.25 -9.24
N ARG A 46 -11.66 -19.83 -10.28
CA ARG A 46 -12.27 -21.17 -10.24
C ARG A 46 -11.24 -22.24 -9.88
N VAL A 47 -10.10 -22.27 -10.58
CA VAL A 47 -9.01 -23.23 -10.32
C VAL A 47 -8.43 -23.01 -8.92
N ALA A 48 -8.23 -21.76 -8.50
CA ALA A 48 -7.75 -21.44 -7.15
C ALA A 48 -8.66 -22.00 -6.05
N ALA A 49 -9.99 -21.90 -6.24
CA ALA A 49 -10.99 -22.42 -5.30
C ALA A 49 -10.94 -23.96 -5.16
N THR A 50 -10.43 -24.69 -6.16
CA THR A 50 -10.27 -26.16 -6.06
C THR A 50 -9.06 -26.59 -5.23
N GLY A 51 -8.14 -25.68 -4.91
CA GLY A 51 -6.85 -25.99 -4.29
C GLY A 51 -5.83 -26.65 -5.24
N LYS A 52 -6.20 -26.98 -6.48
CA LYS A 52 -5.35 -27.69 -7.47
C LYS A 52 -4.59 -26.72 -8.39
N MET A 53 -3.97 -25.69 -7.82
CA MET A 53 -3.20 -24.71 -8.59
C MET A 53 -1.81 -25.25 -8.99
N PRO A 54 -1.37 -25.05 -10.25
CA PRO A 54 0.04 -25.20 -10.64
C PRO A 54 0.97 -24.30 -9.81
N ALA A 55 2.24 -24.68 -9.65
CA ALA A 55 3.20 -23.94 -8.82
C ALA A 55 3.33 -22.45 -9.20
N ALA A 56 3.48 -22.14 -10.50
CA ALA A 56 3.55 -20.77 -10.98
C ALA A 56 2.27 -19.97 -10.69
N MET A 57 1.10 -20.60 -10.77
CA MET A 57 -0.17 -19.95 -10.42
C MET A 57 -0.28 -19.67 -8.92
N LYS A 58 0.29 -20.52 -8.06
CA LYS A 58 0.33 -20.27 -6.61
C LYS A 58 1.08 -18.98 -6.28
N LEU A 59 2.14 -18.65 -7.03
CA LEU A 59 2.84 -17.37 -6.88
C LEU A 59 1.93 -16.20 -7.23
N PHE A 60 1.29 -16.24 -8.41
CA PHE A 60 0.38 -15.19 -8.86
C PHE A 60 -0.83 -14.99 -7.93
N MET A 61 -1.33 -16.07 -7.31
CA MET A 61 -2.45 -16.05 -6.36
C MET A 61 -2.02 -15.88 -4.89
N ALA A 62 -0.73 -15.70 -4.60
CA ALA A 62 -0.26 -15.60 -3.22
C ALA A 62 -0.82 -14.35 -2.53
N LYS A 63 -1.25 -14.53 -1.27
CA LYS A 63 -1.85 -13.48 -0.44
C LYS A 63 -0.86 -12.40 0.01
N ARG A 64 0.43 -12.68 -0.06
CA ARG A 64 1.54 -11.80 0.32
C ARG A 64 2.69 -12.01 -0.64
N LYS A 65 3.55 -11.00 -0.73
CA LYS A 65 4.77 -10.98 -1.51
C LYS A 65 6.00 -11.04 -0.59
N PRO A 66 7.13 -11.59 -1.05
CA PRO A 66 8.39 -11.34 -0.38
C PRO A 66 8.74 -9.85 -0.44
N VAL A 67 9.42 -9.35 0.58
CA VAL A 67 9.89 -7.95 0.63
C VAL A 67 10.82 -7.63 -0.55
N GLU A 68 11.66 -8.59 -0.92
CA GLU A 68 12.60 -8.50 -2.02
C GLU A 68 12.51 -9.75 -2.89
N GLU A 69 12.63 -9.55 -4.19
CA GLU A 69 12.76 -10.62 -5.17
C GLU A 69 14.04 -10.42 -5.96
N PHE A 70 14.77 -11.52 -6.16
CA PHE A 70 16.03 -11.51 -6.90
C PHE A 70 16.11 -12.74 -7.80
N TYR A 71 16.23 -12.53 -9.11
CA TYR A 71 16.15 -13.58 -10.11
C TYR A 71 17.37 -13.57 -11.02
N ASP A 72 17.91 -14.76 -11.33
CA ASP A 72 18.92 -14.98 -12.38
C ASP A 72 18.20 -15.32 -13.68
N LEU A 73 18.07 -14.34 -14.58
CA LEU A 73 17.27 -14.46 -15.80
C LEU A 73 17.88 -15.41 -16.84
N GLU A 74 19.15 -15.81 -16.70
CA GLU A 74 19.77 -16.83 -17.57
C GLU A 74 19.32 -18.24 -17.17
N ASN A 75 19.29 -18.54 -15.86
CA ASN A 75 18.92 -19.85 -15.34
C ASN A 75 17.44 -19.98 -14.99
N ASP A 76 16.76 -18.84 -14.77
CA ASP A 76 15.36 -18.72 -14.41
C ASP A 76 14.68 -17.59 -15.22
N PRO A 77 14.49 -17.78 -16.55
CA PRO A 77 13.90 -16.77 -17.42
C PRO A 77 12.42 -16.46 -17.10
N HIS A 78 11.78 -17.27 -16.27
CA HIS A 78 10.39 -17.12 -15.83
C HIS A 78 10.25 -16.53 -14.43
N GLU A 79 11.36 -16.20 -13.76
CA GLU A 79 11.38 -15.53 -12.45
C GLU A 79 10.57 -16.31 -11.39
N ILE A 80 10.75 -17.64 -11.35
CA ILE A 80 10.03 -18.54 -10.43
C ILE A 80 10.79 -18.72 -9.11
N ASN A 81 12.13 -18.72 -9.15
CA ASN A 81 13.00 -19.08 -8.05
C ASN A 81 13.64 -17.82 -7.44
N ASN A 82 13.02 -17.27 -6.40
CA ASN A 82 13.52 -16.08 -5.73
C ASN A 82 14.81 -16.36 -4.91
N LEU A 83 15.93 -15.82 -5.37
CA LEU A 83 17.27 -15.95 -4.78
C LEU A 83 17.55 -14.93 -3.66
N ALA A 84 16.58 -14.09 -3.25
CA ALA A 84 16.82 -13.02 -2.28
C ALA A 84 17.32 -13.51 -0.91
N LYS A 85 16.98 -14.75 -0.54
CA LYS A 85 17.42 -15.40 0.70
C LYS A 85 18.62 -16.33 0.53
N ASP A 86 19.10 -16.51 -0.70
CA ASP A 86 20.24 -17.39 -0.97
C ASP A 86 21.54 -16.73 -0.48
N PRO A 87 22.30 -17.38 0.44
CA PRO A 87 23.60 -16.89 0.90
C PRO A 87 24.60 -16.63 -0.24
N ALA A 88 24.60 -17.45 -1.28
CA ALA A 88 25.54 -17.34 -2.40
C ALA A 88 25.35 -16.05 -3.21
N HIS A 89 24.13 -15.51 -3.21
CA HIS A 89 23.76 -14.33 -4.01
C HIS A 89 23.78 -13.02 -3.22
N GLN A 90 24.07 -13.03 -1.91
CA GLN A 90 23.96 -11.82 -1.06
C GLN A 90 24.89 -10.68 -1.48
N VAL A 91 26.10 -10.99 -1.97
CA VAL A 91 27.03 -9.97 -2.47
C VAL A 91 26.43 -9.23 -3.67
N ILE A 92 25.85 -9.98 -4.61
CA ILE A 92 25.24 -9.42 -5.82
C ILE A 92 23.94 -8.67 -5.45
N LEU A 93 23.09 -9.27 -4.61
CA LEU A 93 21.87 -8.64 -4.11
C LEU A 93 22.17 -7.28 -3.42
N ASN A 94 23.21 -7.22 -2.58
CA ASN A 94 23.63 -5.97 -1.93
C ASN A 94 24.08 -4.90 -2.93
N ARG A 95 24.73 -5.27 -4.04
CA ARG A 95 25.01 -4.34 -5.14
C ARG A 95 23.71 -3.81 -5.74
N PHE A 96 22.73 -4.67 -6.02
CA PHE A 96 21.43 -4.26 -6.58
C PHE A 96 20.62 -3.37 -5.62
N ARG A 97 20.62 -3.65 -4.31
CA ARG A 97 20.02 -2.78 -3.28
C ARG A 97 20.58 -1.36 -3.37
N LYS A 98 21.91 -1.23 -3.46
CA LYS A 98 22.59 0.07 -3.60
C LYS A 98 22.24 0.77 -4.91
N VAL A 99 22.23 0.04 -6.03
CA VAL A 99 21.85 0.59 -7.35
C VAL A 99 20.41 1.08 -7.35
N HIS A 100 19.49 0.30 -6.80
CA HIS A 100 18.08 0.66 -6.67
C HIS A 100 17.90 1.95 -5.84
N GLN A 101 18.53 2.02 -4.66
CA GLN A 101 18.45 3.21 -3.82
C GLN A 101 19.03 4.43 -4.53
N LYS A 102 20.23 4.30 -5.10
CA LYS A 102 20.89 5.36 -5.86
C LYS A 102 20.00 5.86 -7.00
N TRP A 103 19.45 4.95 -7.81
CA TRP A 103 18.56 5.29 -8.93
C TRP A 103 17.32 6.05 -8.46
N SER A 104 16.65 5.56 -7.41
CA SER A 104 15.47 6.23 -6.83
C SER A 104 15.79 7.67 -6.39
N THR A 105 16.97 7.89 -5.78
CA THR A 105 17.43 9.23 -5.39
C THR A 105 17.77 10.11 -6.61
N GLU A 106 18.55 9.60 -7.55
CA GLU A 106 19.02 10.35 -8.73
C GLU A 106 17.86 10.77 -9.64
N THR A 107 16.88 9.89 -9.85
CA THR A 107 15.70 10.20 -10.66
C THR A 107 14.62 10.96 -9.90
N ARG A 108 14.83 11.22 -8.60
CA ARG A 108 13.84 11.85 -7.71
C ARG A 108 12.48 11.17 -7.82
N ASP A 109 12.49 9.84 -7.67
CA ASP A 109 11.30 9.02 -7.84
C ASP A 109 10.21 9.40 -6.83
N LEU A 110 9.05 9.79 -7.35
CA LEU A 110 7.87 10.18 -6.56
C LEU A 110 7.11 8.98 -5.99
N GLY A 111 7.54 7.75 -6.30
CA GLY A 111 6.83 6.52 -5.97
C GLY A 111 6.45 6.32 -4.52
N LEU A 112 7.23 6.88 -3.61
CA LEU A 112 6.99 6.78 -2.17
C LEU A 112 6.12 7.92 -1.62
N ILE A 113 5.76 8.93 -2.44
CA ILE A 113 4.79 9.95 -2.06
C ILE A 113 3.39 9.41 -2.39
N PRO A 114 2.49 9.25 -1.40
CA PRO A 114 1.14 8.78 -1.66
C PRO A 114 0.41 9.74 -2.60
N GLU A 115 -0.41 9.23 -3.52
CA GLU A 115 -1.02 10.01 -4.59
C GLU A 115 -1.81 11.26 -4.13
N PRO A 116 -2.56 11.23 -3.01
CA PRO A 116 -3.19 12.44 -2.47
C PRO A 116 -2.19 13.58 -2.21
N GLU A 117 -1.06 13.26 -1.58
CA GLU A 117 0.02 14.21 -1.31
C GLU A 117 0.69 14.68 -2.60
N MET A 118 0.85 13.78 -3.57
CA MET A 118 1.41 14.13 -4.87
C MET A 118 0.56 15.19 -5.59
N VAL A 119 -0.77 15.04 -5.60
CA VAL A 119 -1.69 16.01 -6.20
C VAL A 119 -1.66 17.36 -5.49
N ILE A 120 -1.60 17.37 -4.16
CA ILE A 120 -1.50 18.61 -3.37
C ILE A 120 -0.18 19.33 -3.67
N ARG A 121 0.94 18.59 -3.66
CA ARG A 121 2.28 19.13 -3.91
C ARG A 121 2.45 19.60 -5.34
N GLU A 122 1.87 18.90 -6.32
CA GLU A 122 1.90 19.28 -7.74
C GLU A 122 1.28 20.67 -7.96
N LYS A 123 0.13 20.96 -7.33
CA LYS A 123 -0.52 22.28 -7.42
C LYS A 123 0.39 23.42 -6.92
N LYS A 124 1.22 23.16 -5.91
CA LYS A 124 2.17 24.13 -5.36
C LYS A 124 3.45 24.23 -6.20
N ALA A 125 3.96 23.10 -6.68
CA ALA A 125 5.21 23.03 -7.42
C ALA A 125 5.09 23.41 -8.91
N GLY A 126 3.88 23.35 -9.46
CA GLY A 126 3.56 23.61 -10.87
C GLY A 126 3.70 22.38 -11.77
N SER A 127 4.40 21.34 -11.33
CA SER A 127 4.50 20.05 -12.02
C SER A 127 4.91 18.94 -11.04
N ARG A 128 4.64 17.67 -11.39
CA ARG A 128 5.14 16.53 -10.61
C ARG A 128 6.67 16.49 -10.53
N TYR A 129 7.35 16.77 -11.62
CA TYR A 129 8.82 16.82 -11.67
C TYR A 129 9.38 17.79 -10.62
N ASP A 130 8.72 18.95 -10.47
CA ASP A 130 9.18 20.00 -9.56
C ASP A 130 8.95 19.70 -8.08
N ILE A 131 8.09 18.73 -7.72
CA ILE A 131 7.80 18.38 -6.31
C ILE A 131 9.09 18.08 -5.54
N LEU A 132 9.96 17.26 -6.12
CA LEU A 132 11.24 16.89 -5.52
C LEU A 132 12.41 17.68 -6.12
N ALA A 133 12.31 18.19 -7.35
CA ALA A 133 13.39 18.99 -7.94
C ALA A 133 13.57 20.34 -7.21
N LYS A 134 12.48 20.96 -6.76
CA LYS A 134 12.47 22.27 -6.09
C LYS A 134 12.28 22.18 -4.57
N THR A 135 12.39 20.98 -3.98
CA THR A 135 12.27 20.84 -2.52
C THR A 135 13.48 21.46 -1.81
N ASP A 136 13.23 22.24 -0.78
CA ASP A 136 14.27 22.78 0.11
C ASP A 136 14.80 21.70 1.06
N ASP A 137 14.01 20.66 1.32
CA ASP A 137 14.41 19.56 2.19
C ASP A 137 15.23 18.50 1.45
N LYS A 138 16.56 18.66 1.47
CA LYS A 138 17.50 17.73 0.85
C LYS A 138 17.54 16.35 1.51
N THR A 139 16.97 16.20 2.70
CA THR A 139 16.93 14.92 3.45
C THR A 139 15.65 14.12 3.19
N LEU A 140 14.66 14.71 2.50
CA LEU A 140 13.33 14.10 2.35
C LEU A 140 13.38 12.70 1.75
N LEU A 141 14.11 12.52 0.64
CA LEU A 141 14.19 11.23 -0.05
C LEU A 141 14.82 10.14 0.82
N GLU A 142 15.82 10.48 1.62
CA GLU A 142 16.47 9.54 2.53
C GLU A 142 15.51 9.11 3.65
N ARG A 143 14.86 10.07 4.31
CA ARG A 143 13.91 9.80 5.40
C ARG A 143 12.70 9.02 4.90
N LEU A 144 12.17 9.38 3.73
CA LEU A 144 11.05 8.71 3.08
C LEU A 144 11.41 7.27 2.69
N GLY A 145 12.57 7.09 2.05
CA GLY A 145 13.09 5.76 1.73
C GLY A 145 13.28 4.89 2.96
N ARG A 146 13.91 5.42 4.03
CA ARG A 146 14.10 4.72 5.30
C ARG A 146 12.76 4.25 5.87
N MET A 147 11.77 5.15 5.95
CA MET A 147 10.48 4.82 6.55
C MET A 147 9.71 3.77 5.71
N ALA A 148 9.75 3.88 4.38
CA ALA A 148 9.16 2.89 3.49
C ALA A 148 9.83 1.50 3.59
N LEU A 149 11.14 1.44 3.83
CA LEU A 149 11.84 0.18 4.08
C LEU A 149 11.40 -0.44 5.42
N LEU A 150 11.40 0.37 6.49
CA LEU A 150 11.00 -0.05 7.84
C LEU A 150 9.55 -0.54 7.91
N ALA A 151 8.66 0.01 7.08
CA ALA A 151 7.25 -0.38 7.01
C ALA A 151 7.00 -1.83 6.58
N SER A 152 8.05 -2.55 6.16
CA SER A 152 8.01 -3.94 5.74
C SER A 152 8.95 -4.86 6.54
N ASP A 153 9.56 -4.35 7.63
CA ASP A 153 10.64 -5.03 8.36
C ASP A 153 10.17 -5.72 9.67
N GLY A 154 8.87 -5.67 9.96
CA GLY A 154 8.23 -6.33 11.11
C GLY A 154 8.36 -5.54 12.43
N GLU A 155 8.06 -6.18 13.56
CA GLU A 155 7.97 -5.52 14.88
C GLU A 155 9.24 -4.78 15.32
N LYS A 156 10.42 -5.25 14.92
CA LYS A 156 11.70 -4.62 15.31
C LYS A 156 11.83 -3.17 14.83
N SER A 157 11.08 -2.76 13.80
CA SER A 157 11.07 -1.38 13.31
C SER A 157 10.06 -0.49 14.03
N LEU A 158 9.20 -1.04 14.89
CA LEU A 158 8.12 -0.31 15.56
C LEU A 158 8.57 0.96 16.30
N PRO A 159 9.68 0.97 17.07
CA PRO A 159 10.15 2.18 17.73
C PRO A 159 10.47 3.33 16.75
N GLU A 160 11.08 3.01 15.61
CA GLU A 160 11.40 4.00 14.58
C GLU A 160 10.17 4.43 13.78
N LEU A 161 9.24 3.51 13.53
CA LEU A 161 7.96 3.83 12.91
C LEU A 161 7.15 4.81 13.77
N ILE A 162 7.10 4.58 15.10
CA ILE A 162 6.44 5.52 16.04
C ILE A 162 7.09 6.90 15.96
N LYS A 163 8.43 6.97 15.95
CA LYS A 163 9.15 8.25 15.79
C LYS A 163 8.84 8.92 14.44
N GLY A 164 8.67 8.13 13.39
CA GLY A 164 8.31 8.61 12.05
C GLY A 164 6.94 9.29 11.98
N LEU A 165 6.04 9.03 12.93
CA LEU A 165 4.73 9.72 13.01
C LEU A 165 4.86 11.20 13.36
N ASP A 166 5.95 11.64 13.98
CA ASP A 166 6.20 13.06 14.29
C ASP A 166 7.06 13.76 13.22
N ASP A 167 7.29 13.11 12.07
CA ASP A 167 8.09 13.70 11.00
C ASP A 167 7.41 14.93 10.38
N LYS A 168 8.19 15.94 9.99
CA LYS A 168 7.67 17.18 9.39
C LYS A 168 6.96 16.96 8.04
N ASP A 169 7.32 15.92 7.28
CA ASP A 169 6.76 15.62 5.97
C ASP A 169 5.67 14.52 6.04
N SER A 170 4.49 14.82 5.49
CA SER A 170 3.32 13.94 5.49
C SER A 170 3.54 12.59 4.80
N ALA A 171 4.41 12.52 3.78
CA ALA A 171 4.70 11.24 3.12
C ALA A 171 5.51 10.31 4.03
N VAL A 172 6.37 10.87 4.88
CA VAL A 172 7.12 10.08 5.87
C VAL A 172 6.19 9.59 6.96
N ARG A 173 5.32 10.46 7.49
CA ARG A 173 4.28 10.06 8.45
C ARG A 173 3.33 9.00 7.91
N TYR A 174 2.98 9.09 6.62
CA TYR A 174 2.18 8.07 5.93
C TYR A 174 2.86 6.70 5.99
N TRP A 175 4.13 6.59 5.61
CA TRP A 175 4.85 5.31 5.65
C TRP A 175 5.06 4.79 7.08
N ALA A 176 5.24 5.68 8.05
CA ALA A 176 5.26 5.31 9.46
C ALA A 176 3.94 4.64 9.88
N ALA A 177 2.80 5.26 9.59
CA ALA A 177 1.48 4.71 9.88
C ALA A 177 1.20 3.39 9.14
N ILE A 178 1.55 3.31 7.85
CA ILE A 178 1.45 2.05 7.07
C ILE A 178 2.29 0.96 7.72
N GLY A 179 3.51 1.26 8.13
CA GLY A 179 4.41 0.32 8.81
C GLY A 179 3.83 -0.20 10.12
N ILE A 180 3.30 0.68 10.96
CA ILE A 180 2.64 0.29 12.22
C ILE A 180 1.48 -0.67 11.93
N GLY A 181 0.60 -0.33 10.98
CA GLY A 181 -0.50 -1.21 10.59
C GLY A 181 -0.05 -2.54 9.97
N ASN A 182 1.14 -2.56 9.35
CA ASN A 182 1.72 -3.78 8.80
C ASN A 182 2.28 -4.71 9.87
N THR A 183 2.78 -4.19 11.00
CA THR A 183 3.11 -5.03 12.16
C THR A 183 1.87 -5.76 12.65
N GLY A 184 0.74 -5.03 12.77
CA GLY A 184 -0.56 -5.58 13.15
C GLY A 184 -0.66 -6.07 14.60
N GLU A 185 0.42 -5.98 15.37
CA GLU A 185 0.43 -6.35 16.78
C GLU A 185 0.05 -5.16 17.66
N LEU A 186 -0.71 -5.44 18.72
CA LEU A 186 -1.07 -4.42 19.68
C LEU A 186 0.16 -3.97 20.46
N SER A 187 0.47 -2.68 20.36
CA SER A 187 1.45 -1.99 21.18
C SER A 187 0.82 -0.73 21.74
N GLU A 188 0.73 -0.63 23.07
CA GLU A 188 0.15 0.54 23.74
C GLU A 188 0.81 1.84 23.29
N LYS A 189 2.14 1.84 23.12
CA LYS A 189 2.87 3.00 22.59
C LYS A 189 2.47 3.36 21.16
N ALA A 190 2.28 2.36 20.30
CA ALA A 190 1.86 2.59 18.92
C ALA A 190 0.41 3.06 18.86
N LYS A 191 -0.48 2.46 19.66
CA LYS A 191 -1.87 2.87 19.82
C LYS A 191 -1.97 4.34 20.24
N ASP A 192 -1.31 4.71 21.33
CA ASP A 192 -1.35 6.08 21.86
C ASP A 192 -0.80 7.10 20.84
N ALA A 193 0.29 6.75 20.15
CA ALA A 193 0.84 7.59 19.08
C ALA A 193 -0.14 7.74 17.90
N CYS A 194 -0.77 6.65 17.44
CA CYS A 194 -1.79 6.70 16.38
C CYS A 194 -3.03 7.51 16.80
N VAL A 195 -3.46 7.40 18.06
CA VAL A 195 -4.56 8.18 18.64
C VAL A 195 -4.25 9.67 18.60
N LYS A 196 -3.03 10.07 18.99
CA LYS A 196 -2.55 11.45 18.90
C LYS A 196 -2.58 11.94 17.45
N VAL A 197 -2.00 11.17 16.51
CA VAL A 197 -1.98 11.52 15.08
C VAL A 197 -3.39 11.73 14.54
N LEU A 198 -4.36 10.86 14.87
CA LEU A 198 -5.75 11.04 14.41
C LEU A 198 -6.39 12.35 14.91
N ALA A 199 -5.96 12.89 16.06
CA ALA A 199 -6.50 14.14 16.59
C ALA A 199 -5.89 15.39 15.94
N GLU A 200 -4.61 15.33 15.58
CA GLU A 200 -3.80 16.52 15.23
C GLU A 200 -3.45 16.61 13.74
N GLU A 201 -3.51 15.50 13.00
CA GLU A 201 -3.01 15.41 11.63
C GLU A 201 -3.90 16.14 10.61
N SER A 202 -3.28 16.99 9.79
CA SER A 202 -3.96 17.74 8.72
C SER A 202 -4.08 16.94 7.43
N SER A 203 -3.10 16.08 7.10
CA SER A 203 -3.13 15.23 5.91
C SER A 203 -4.17 14.12 6.02
N THR A 204 -5.15 14.14 5.11
CA THR A 204 -6.21 13.11 5.10
C THR A 204 -5.65 11.72 4.88
N VAL A 205 -4.69 11.55 3.98
CA VAL A 205 -4.14 10.21 3.68
C VAL A 205 -3.34 9.64 4.86
N VAL A 206 -2.69 10.50 5.67
CA VAL A 206 -2.02 10.07 6.90
C VAL A 206 -3.05 9.65 7.95
N ARG A 207 -4.16 10.39 8.11
CA ARG A 207 -5.27 9.96 8.99
C ARG A 207 -5.85 8.62 8.56
N VAL A 208 -6.07 8.40 7.25
CA VAL A 208 -6.54 7.11 6.72
C VAL A 208 -5.57 5.98 7.02
N ALA A 209 -4.26 6.17 6.78
CA ALA A 209 -3.24 5.16 7.08
C ALA A 209 -3.17 4.86 8.59
N THR A 210 -3.35 5.87 9.43
CA THR A 210 -3.35 5.75 10.89
C THR A 210 -4.59 5.02 11.40
N ALA A 211 -5.78 5.35 10.88
CA ALA A 211 -7.01 4.64 11.19
C ALA A 211 -6.92 3.16 10.77
N ARG A 212 -6.35 2.89 9.58
CA ARG A 212 -6.04 1.52 9.16
C ARG A 212 -5.12 0.81 10.16
N ALA A 213 -4.08 1.48 10.67
CA ALA A 213 -3.17 0.90 11.65
C ALA A 213 -3.89 0.50 12.95
N LEU A 214 -4.76 1.37 13.46
CA LEU A 214 -5.59 1.10 14.64
C LEU A 214 -6.51 -0.12 14.44
N LEU A 215 -7.20 -0.22 13.30
CA LEU A 215 -8.02 -1.41 12.97
C LEU A 215 -7.20 -2.69 12.92
N ARG A 216 -6.01 -2.63 12.32
CA ARG A 216 -5.10 -3.77 12.22
C ARG A 216 -4.57 -4.24 13.57
N MET A 217 -4.35 -3.32 14.52
CA MET A 217 -4.01 -3.61 15.91
C MET A 217 -5.23 -4.02 16.76
N LYS A 218 -6.45 -3.94 16.21
CA LYS A 218 -7.72 -4.11 16.93
C LYS A 218 -7.83 -3.19 18.15
N ALA A 219 -7.46 -1.93 17.95
CA ALA A 219 -7.52 -0.89 18.97
C ALA A 219 -8.28 0.33 18.45
N GLU A 220 -9.06 0.98 19.30
CA GLU A 220 -9.78 2.22 18.95
C GLU A 220 -10.63 2.07 17.68
N GLU A 221 -11.25 0.89 17.48
CA GLU A 221 -11.88 0.51 16.21
C GLU A 221 -13.02 1.47 15.82
N GLU A 222 -13.85 1.88 16.77
CA GLU A 222 -14.92 2.85 16.53
C GLU A 222 -14.37 4.19 16.02
N ARG A 223 -13.32 4.69 16.67
CA ARG A 223 -12.65 5.94 16.27
C ARG A 223 -12.01 5.82 14.89
N ALA A 224 -11.36 4.69 14.61
CA ALA A 224 -10.76 4.43 13.31
C ALA A 224 -11.82 4.35 12.20
N LEU A 225 -12.92 3.61 12.42
CA LEU A 225 -14.03 3.51 11.47
C LEU A 225 -14.72 4.86 11.24
N SER A 226 -14.88 5.66 12.28
CA SER A 226 -15.39 7.03 12.16
C SER A 226 -14.51 7.89 11.26
N GLU A 227 -13.17 7.84 11.43
CA GLU A 227 -12.26 8.61 10.59
C GLU A 227 -12.25 8.11 9.13
N LEU A 228 -12.28 6.80 8.90
CA LEU A 228 -12.38 6.25 7.54
C LEU A 228 -13.70 6.63 6.87
N SER A 229 -14.81 6.57 7.61
CA SER A 229 -16.13 6.96 7.13
C SER A 229 -16.19 8.45 6.76
N LYS A 230 -15.59 9.31 7.57
CA LYS A 230 -15.42 10.74 7.27
C LYS A 230 -14.51 10.96 6.04
N SER A 231 -13.43 10.18 5.94
CA SER A 231 -12.47 10.30 4.84
C SER A 231 -13.04 9.88 3.48
N LEU A 232 -14.09 9.05 3.44
CA LEU A 232 -14.88 8.78 2.22
C LEU A 232 -15.60 10.04 1.67
N GLU A 233 -15.67 11.11 2.44
CA GLU A 233 -16.25 12.40 2.05
C GLU A 233 -15.20 13.51 1.92
N SER A 234 -13.91 13.17 2.01
CA SER A 234 -12.81 14.12 1.85
C SER A 234 -12.90 14.87 0.51
N PRO A 235 -12.53 16.17 0.44
CA PRO A 235 -12.41 16.87 -0.84
C PRO A 235 -11.32 16.26 -1.74
N GLU A 236 -10.34 15.56 -1.16
CA GLU A 236 -9.25 14.92 -1.87
C GLU A 236 -9.70 13.57 -2.45
N GLU A 237 -9.85 13.50 -3.77
CA GLU A 237 -10.33 12.30 -4.47
C GLU A 237 -9.56 11.03 -4.11
N TRP A 238 -8.23 11.09 -4.14
CA TRP A 238 -7.38 9.94 -3.87
C TRP A 238 -7.43 9.53 -2.39
N SER A 239 -7.68 10.47 -1.47
CA SER A 239 -7.87 10.14 -0.05
C SER A 239 -9.18 9.39 0.18
N ARG A 240 -10.24 9.71 -0.58
CA ARG A 240 -11.49 8.91 -0.58
C ARG A 240 -11.23 7.48 -1.06
N LEU A 241 -10.40 7.31 -2.10
CA LEU A 241 -10.02 5.98 -2.59
C LEU A 241 -9.24 5.19 -1.54
N HIS A 242 -8.25 5.81 -0.90
CA HIS A 242 -7.51 5.18 0.20
C HIS A 242 -8.43 4.77 1.36
N ALA A 243 -9.42 5.59 1.72
CA ALA A 243 -10.40 5.26 2.76
C ALA A 243 -11.26 4.05 2.36
N ALA A 244 -11.75 4.01 1.12
CA ALA A 244 -12.51 2.88 0.61
C ALA A 244 -11.67 1.58 0.59
N ILE A 245 -10.38 1.66 0.23
CA ILE A 245 -9.47 0.52 0.27
C ILE A 245 -9.25 0.05 1.71
N ALA A 246 -9.02 0.96 2.66
CA ALA A 246 -8.83 0.59 4.06
C ALA A 246 -10.07 -0.09 4.66
N LEU A 247 -11.27 0.35 4.27
CA LEU A 247 -12.53 -0.29 4.67
C LEU A 247 -12.74 -1.67 4.00
N ASP A 248 -12.37 -1.83 2.73
CA ASP A 248 -12.36 -3.14 2.06
C ASP A 248 -11.37 -4.12 2.75
N GLU A 249 -10.19 -3.63 3.11
CA GLU A 249 -9.16 -4.41 3.83
C GLU A 249 -9.57 -4.79 5.26
N ALA A 250 -10.43 -4.00 5.91
CA ALA A 250 -10.90 -4.24 7.27
C ALA A 250 -11.98 -5.35 7.34
N GLU A 251 -12.46 -5.85 6.20
CA GLU A 251 -13.43 -6.94 6.09
C GLU A 251 -14.62 -6.73 7.05
N GLU A 252 -14.91 -7.70 7.92
CA GLU A 252 -16.04 -7.66 8.86
C GLU A 252 -15.98 -6.49 9.84
N GLN A 253 -14.78 -6.01 10.21
CA GLN A 253 -14.63 -4.83 11.08
C GLN A 253 -15.24 -3.58 10.44
N ALA A 254 -15.34 -3.51 9.11
CA ALA A 254 -15.96 -2.38 8.41
C ALA A 254 -17.49 -2.40 8.39
N ARG A 255 -18.16 -3.41 8.96
CA ARG A 255 -19.64 -3.48 8.98
C ARG A 255 -20.30 -2.19 9.51
N PRO A 256 -19.81 -1.53 10.58
CA PRO A 256 -20.40 -0.27 11.04
C PRO A 256 -20.31 0.88 10.01
N ALA A 257 -19.36 0.82 9.07
CA ALA A 257 -19.18 1.82 8.01
C ALA A 257 -20.06 1.56 6.77
N LEU A 258 -20.94 0.54 6.78
CA LEU A 258 -21.85 0.22 5.67
C LEU A 258 -22.64 1.44 5.15
N PRO A 259 -23.24 2.30 6.00
CA PRO A 259 -23.97 3.47 5.52
C PRO A 259 -23.08 4.43 4.71
N SER A 260 -21.85 4.67 5.18
CA SER A 260 -20.89 5.53 4.49
C SER A 260 -20.37 4.91 3.20
N LEU A 261 -20.12 3.59 3.18
CA LEU A 261 -19.77 2.86 1.96
C LEU A 261 -20.91 2.94 0.92
N GLN A 262 -22.16 2.77 1.34
CA GLN A 262 -23.33 2.88 0.45
C GLN A 262 -23.47 4.29 -0.12
N LYS A 263 -23.27 5.32 0.70
CA LYS A 263 -23.25 6.72 0.26
C LYS A 263 -22.15 6.94 -0.79
N ALA A 264 -20.97 6.34 -0.60
CA ALA A 264 -19.84 6.40 -1.53
C ALA A 264 -20.09 5.72 -2.88
N LEU A 265 -21.19 4.99 -3.08
CA LEU A 265 -21.58 4.45 -4.39
C LEU A 265 -22.12 5.52 -5.35
N THR A 266 -22.47 6.70 -4.85
CA THR A 266 -23.10 7.76 -5.65
C THR A 266 -22.28 9.04 -5.60
N LYS A 267 -22.40 9.88 -6.63
CA LYS A 267 -21.80 11.22 -6.71
C LYS A 267 -20.28 11.26 -6.52
N GLN A 268 -19.58 10.19 -6.90
CA GLN A 268 -18.13 10.16 -6.93
C GLN A 268 -17.62 10.61 -8.30
N PRO A 269 -16.60 11.49 -8.38
CA PRO A 269 -16.01 11.91 -9.65
C PRO A 269 -15.22 10.78 -10.32
N ASN A 270 -14.79 9.77 -9.54
CA ASN A 270 -13.97 8.67 -10.00
C ASN A 270 -14.64 7.31 -9.74
N LYS A 271 -14.72 6.49 -10.79
CA LYS A 271 -15.28 5.13 -10.76
C LYS A 271 -14.55 4.18 -9.81
N TYR A 272 -13.27 4.43 -9.50
CA TYR A 272 -12.49 3.56 -8.62
C TYR A 272 -13.07 3.50 -7.22
N ILE A 273 -13.43 4.64 -6.64
CA ILE A 273 -14.03 4.72 -5.30
C ILE A 273 -15.32 3.87 -5.25
N VAL A 274 -16.18 4.02 -6.26
CA VAL A 274 -17.43 3.26 -6.39
C VAL A 274 -17.17 1.76 -6.50
N ARG A 275 -16.18 1.34 -7.30
CA ARG A 275 -15.81 -0.08 -7.47
C ARG A 275 -15.30 -0.70 -6.18
N VAL A 276 -14.45 0.01 -5.44
CA VAL A 276 -13.91 -0.46 -4.16
C VAL A 276 -15.02 -0.56 -3.12
N ALA A 277 -15.82 0.49 -2.96
CA ALA A 277 -16.92 0.52 -2.01
C ALA A 277 -17.96 -0.57 -2.31
N ASN A 278 -18.31 -0.76 -3.59
CA ASN A 278 -19.24 -1.81 -4.01
C ASN A 278 -18.71 -3.22 -3.71
N LYS A 279 -17.41 -3.45 -3.92
CA LYS A 279 -16.78 -4.72 -3.56
C LYS A 279 -16.89 -4.96 -2.04
N ALA A 280 -16.50 -3.98 -1.22
CA ALA A 280 -16.58 -4.10 0.24
C ALA A 280 -18.02 -4.38 0.72
N ILE A 281 -19.00 -3.67 0.18
CA ILE A 281 -20.43 -3.88 0.48
C ILE A 281 -20.86 -5.31 0.08
N ASN A 282 -20.50 -5.76 -1.12
CA ASN A 282 -20.82 -7.10 -1.58
C ASN A 282 -20.23 -8.18 -0.66
N ASP A 283 -18.99 -8.02 -0.22
CA ASP A 283 -18.33 -8.98 0.67
C ASP A 283 -18.95 -8.98 2.08
N LEU A 284 -19.37 -7.82 2.60
CA LEU A 284 -20.04 -7.66 3.89
C LEU A 284 -21.48 -8.19 3.92
N LEU A 285 -22.21 -8.01 2.82
CA LEU A 285 -23.62 -8.40 2.68
C LEU A 285 -23.79 -9.75 1.97
N LYS A 286 -22.70 -10.37 1.50
CA LYS A 286 -22.71 -11.60 0.69
C LYS A 286 -23.57 -11.47 -0.58
N THR A 287 -23.45 -10.32 -1.25
CA THR A 287 -24.14 -10.00 -2.51
C THR A 287 -23.16 -9.92 -3.69
N ASN A 288 -23.68 -9.77 -4.91
CA ASN A 288 -22.88 -9.65 -6.14
C ASN A 288 -23.33 -8.47 -7.02
N ASN A 289 -23.80 -7.39 -6.39
CA ASN A 289 -24.29 -6.19 -7.07
C ASN A 289 -23.20 -5.59 -7.95
N THR A 290 -23.59 -5.05 -9.10
CA THR A 290 -22.65 -4.43 -10.05
C THR A 290 -22.88 -2.93 -10.12
N VAL A 291 -21.77 -2.19 -10.29
CA VAL A 291 -21.75 -0.75 -10.49
C VAL A 291 -21.19 -0.44 -11.87
N LYS A 292 -21.69 0.65 -12.47
CA LYS A 292 -21.22 1.14 -13.77
C LYS A 292 -19.85 1.81 -13.64
#